data_AF-A0A1J5WHQ6-F1
#
_entry.id   AF-A0A1J5WHQ6-F1
#
_cell.length_a   1.000
_cell.length_b   1.000
_cell.length_c   1.000
_cell.angle_alpha   90.00
_cell.angle_beta   90.00
_cell.angle_gamma   90.00
#
_symmetry.space_group_name_H-M   'P 1'
#
loop_
_entity.id
_entity.type
_entity.pdbx_description
1 polymer ?
#
loop_
_entity_poly.entity_id
_entity_poly.type
_entity_poly.pdbx_seq_one_letter_code
_entity_poly.pdbx_strand_id
1 'polypeptide(L)'
;MKQVYSNIKTIPKKSIRINAENIQAVGNGICVLLKLSSGVYGHVPDLLLEASAKDRIEEILETKSNMAWIGRMENLLLIERAIETLPFLGLHKENKTKMICLCAKHFENVAGILSIENSSVSIGDVKKLVLCDYAVGILPKIRFREENEMESLALSLIFCDRNAEISKTKNNSIWVGKVGSLRLVGHAIQTLPKLRIHEENVMEELVLSVSYEHIT
;
A
#
# COMPACT_ATOMS: atom_id res chain seq x y z
N MET A 1 -24.73 -11.83 8.70
CA MET A 1 -24.01 -10.75 7.95
C MET A 1 -24.93 -9.64 7.42
N LYS A 2 -26.03 -9.92 6.69
CA LYS A 2 -26.91 -8.86 6.13
C LYS A 2 -27.37 -7.78 7.13
N GLN A 3 -27.67 -8.17 8.38
CA GLN A 3 -28.11 -7.24 9.42
C GLN A 3 -27.04 -6.21 9.82
N VAL A 4 -25.77 -6.64 9.98
CA VAL A 4 -24.67 -5.75 10.37
C VAL A 4 -24.45 -4.69 9.29
N TYR A 5 -24.45 -5.07 8.02
CA TYR A 5 -24.36 -4.13 6.90
C TYR A 5 -25.55 -3.20 6.79
N SER A 6 -26.78 -3.71 6.98
CA SER A 6 -27.98 -2.86 6.98
C SER A 6 -27.91 -1.80 8.08
N ASN A 7 -27.39 -2.17 9.25
CA ASN A 7 -27.21 -1.25 10.37
C ASN A 7 -26.10 -0.22 10.06
N ILE A 8 -24.97 -0.65 9.49
CA ILE A 8 -23.90 0.29 9.07
C ILE A 8 -24.39 1.26 7.99
N LYS A 9 -25.32 0.84 7.12
CA LYS A 9 -25.93 1.69 6.08
C LYS A 9 -26.74 2.85 6.67
N THR A 10 -27.40 2.66 7.81
CA THR A 10 -28.24 3.68 8.45
C THR A 10 -27.47 4.63 9.38
N ILE A 11 -26.25 4.27 9.82
CA ILE A 11 -25.45 5.13 10.70
C ILE A 11 -24.87 6.31 9.90
N PRO A 12 -24.98 7.56 10.42
CA PRO A 12 -24.37 8.73 9.80
C PRO A 12 -22.85 8.56 9.62
N LYS A 13 -22.32 8.96 8.46
CA LYS A 13 -20.88 9.04 8.23
C LYS A 13 -20.25 9.96 9.28
N LYS A 14 -19.01 9.69 9.67
CA LYS A 14 -18.26 10.55 10.60
C LYS A 14 -18.98 10.78 11.94
N SER A 15 -19.65 9.75 12.44
CA SER A 15 -20.38 9.80 13.71
C SER A 15 -19.52 9.39 14.90
N ILE A 16 -18.39 8.73 14.66
CA ILE A 16 -17.50 8.23 15.71
C ILE A 16 -16.20 9.02 15.69
N ARG A 17 -15.76 9.42 16.89
CA ARG A 17 -14.41 9.94 17.14
C ARG A 17 -13.60 8.83 17.76
N ILE A 18 -12.42 8.58 17.21
CA ILE A 18 -11.50 7.57 17.72
C ILE A 18 -10.33 8.32 18.39
N ASN A 19 -9.91 7.87 19.56
CA ASN A 19 -8.68 8.29 20.22
C ASN A 19 -7.95 7.01 20.64
N ALA A 20 -7.06 6.54 19.76
CA ALA A 20 -6.33 5.29 19.94
C ALA A 20 -4.94 5.44 19.33
N GLU A 21 -3.93 4.90 20.01
CA GLU A 21 -2.56 4.87 19.50
C GLU A 21 -2.43 3.86 18.35
N ASN A 22 -3.11 2.72 18.45
CA ASN A 22 -3.08 1.67 17.44
C ASN A 22 -4.49 1.35 16.97
N ILE A 23 -4.70 1.31 15.66
CA ILE A 23 -5.98 0.97 15.05
C ILE A 23 -5.80 -0.26 14.18
N GLN A 24 -6.54 -1.32 14.51
CA GLN A 24 -6.61 -2.53 13.72
C GLN A 24 -8.03 -2.78 13.26
N ALA A 25 -8.21 -3.08 11.97
CA ALA A 25 -9.48 -3.52 11.42
C ALA A 25 -9.29 -4.73 10.51
N VAL A 26 -10.11 -5.77 10.75
CA VAL A 26 -10.05 -7.04 10.01
C VAL A 26 -11.36 -7.27 9.28
N GLY A 27 -11.26 -7.73 8.02
CA GLY A 27 -12.35 -8.01 7.11
C GLY A 27 -13.34 -6.84 7.02
N ASN A 28 -14.60 -7.12 7.28
CA ASN A 28 -15.67 -6.11 7.20
C ASN A 28 -15.59 -5.00 8.26
N GLY A 29 -14.72 -5.17 9.29
CA GLY A 29 -14.40 -4.11 10.25
C GLY A 29 -13.74 -2.90 9.57
N ILE A 30 -13.06 -3.10 8.45
CA ILE A 30 -12.50 -2.02 7.63
C ILE A 30 -13.61 -1.09 7.13
N CYS A 31 -14.73 -1.65 6.66
CA CYS A 31 -15.90 -0.87 6.23
C CYS A 31 -16.46 -0.01 7.35
N VAL A 32 -16.54 -0.58 8.55
CA VAL A 32 -17.02 0.14 9.74
C VAL A 32 -16.08 1.30 10.07
N LEU A 33 -14.78 1.02 10.17
CA LEU A 33 -13.76 2.01 10.50
C LEU A 33 -13.76 3.17 9.49
N LEU A 34 -13.67 2.85 8.20
CA LEU A 34 -13.53 3.85 7.14
C LEU A 34 -14.81 4.68 6.94
N LYS A 35 -15.99 4.10 7.19
CA LYS A 35 -17.27 4.81 7.03
C LYS A 35 -17.60 5.69 8.23
N LEU A 36 -17.41 5.19 9.44
CA LEU A 36 -17.92 5.82 10.66
C LEU A 36 -16.93 6.78 11.31
N SER A 37 -15.63 6.63 11.03
CA SER A 37 -14.59 7.50 11.58
C SER A 37 -14.71 8.92 11.01
N SER A 38 -14.89 9.89 11.91
CA SER A 38 -14.88 11.33 11.60
C SER A 38 -13.49 11.92 11.51
N GLY A 39 -12.48 11.14 11.88
CA GLY A 39 -11.13 11.59 12.16
C GLY A 39 -10.61 10.95 13.44
N VAL A 40 -9.29 10.89 13.56
CA VAL A 40 -8.62 10.59 14.82
C VAL A 40 -8.05 11.88 15.38
N TYR A 41 -8.26 12.12 16.68
CA TYR A 41 -7.63 13.21 17.41
C TYR A 41 -6.39 12.69 18.11
N GLY A 42 -5.30 13.45 18.06
CA GLY A 42 -4.00 13.02 18.57
C GLY A 42 -3.14 12.36 17.50
N HIS A 43 -1.96 11.92 17.93
CA HIS A 43 -1.01 11.22 17.10
C HIS A 43 -1.40 9.74 17.05
N VAL A 44 -1.66 9.18 15.87
CA VAL A 44 -1.84 7.73 15.70
C VAL A 44 -0.60 7.16 15.04
N PRO A 45 0.24 6.43 15.78
CA PRO A 45 1.38 5.76 15.17
C PRO A 45 0.93 4.75 14.10
N ASP A 46 0.02 3.81 14.40
CA ASP A 46 -0.13 2.62 13.53
C ASP A 46 -1.58 2.33 13.09
N LEU A 47 -1.75 2.11 11.78
CA LEU A 47 -2.98 1.60 11.16
C LEU A 47 -2.73 0.26 10.45
N LEU A 48 -3.39 -0.79 10.92
CA LEU A 48 -3.38 -2.12 10.31
C LEU A 48 -4.77 -2.46 9.74
N LEU A 49 -4.83 -2.70 8.44
CA LEU A 49 -6.02 -3.22 7.76
C LEU A 49 -5.70 -4.58 7.14
N GLU A 50 -6.52 -5.58 7.43
CA GLU A 50 -6.37 -6.95 6.90
C GLU A 50 -7.71 -7.44 6.34
N ALA A 51 -7.74 -7.92 5.11
CA ALA A 51 -8.97 -8.48 4.53
C ALA A 51 -8.68 -9.73 3.70
N SER A 52 -9.46 -10.77 3.93
CA SER A 52 -9.38 -12.01 3.17
C SER A 52 -10.11 -11.90 1.83
N ALA A 53 -9.87 -12.87 0.93
CA ALA A 53 -10.56 -12.98 -0.35
C ALA A 53 -12.11 -12.97 -0.25
N LYS A 54 -12.66 -13.40 0.90
CA LYS A 54 -14.10 -13.53 1.16
C LYS A 54 -14.74 -12.24 1.70
N ASP A 55 -13.94 -11.27 2.14
CA ASP A 55 -14.43 -10.04 2.74
C ASP A 55 -14.94 -9.06 1.66
N ARG A 56 -16.08 -8.42 1.92
CA ARG A 56 -16.72 -7.52 0.95
C ARG A 56 -16.30 -6.09 1.23
N ILE A 57 -15.09 -5.73 0.80
CA ILE A 57 -14.53 -4.37 0.95
C ILE A 57 -14.93 -3.41 -0.18
N GLU A 58 -15.50 -3.94 -1.27
CA GLU A 58 -15.91 -3.20 -2.48
C GLU A 58 -16.95 -2.10 -2.19
N GLU A 59 -17.83 -2.28 -1.20
CA GLU A 59 -18.83 -1.27 -0.81
C GLU A 59 -18.19 0.04 -0.30
N ILE A 60 -16.91 0.03 0.10
CA ILE A 60 -16.17 1.25 0.50
C ILE A 60 -15.68 2.03 -0.72
N LEU A 61 -15.23 1.32 -1.77
CA LEU A 61 -14.58 1.88 -2.96
C LEU A 61 -15.51 2.83 -3.74
N GLU A 62 -16.82 2.59 -3.67
CA GLU A 62 -17.85 3.42 -4.31
C GLU A 62 -18.10 4.75 -3.60
N THR A 63 -17.66 4.90 -2.35
CA THR A 63 -17.89 6.11 -1.55
C THR A 63 -16.62 6.93 -1.41
N LYS A 64 -16.49 8.02 -2.18
CA LYS A 64 -15.54 9.11 -1.92
C LYS A 64 -15.71 9.59 -0.48
N SER A 65 -14.95 9.01 0.43
CA SER A 65 -14.96 9.34 1.85
C SER A 65 -13.69 10.14 2.08
N ASN A 66 -13.83 11.36 2.60
CA ASN A 66 -12.69 12.21 2.93
C ASN A 66 -11.96 11.60 4.14
N MET A 67 -11.03 10.69 3.88
CA MET A 67 -10.20 9.97 4.85
C MET A 67 -8.91 10.75 5.19
N ALA A 68 -8.97 12.08 5.18
CA ALA A 68 -7.81 12.96 5.38
C ALA A 68 -7.07 12.76 6.73
N TRP A 69 -7.64 12.03 7.68
CA TRP A 69 -6.97 11.67 8.94
C TRP A 69 -5.96 10.51 8.76
N ILE A 70 -6.15 9.64 7.77
CA ILE A 70 -5.24 8.51 7.50
C ILE A 70 -3.87 9.02 7.05
N GLY A 71 -3.83 10.20 6.43
CA GLY A 71 -2.58 10.86 6.07
C GLY A 71 -1.70 11.34 7.23
N ARG A 72 -2.17 11.20 8.47
CA ARG A 72 -1.44 11.54 9.70
C ARG A 72 -0.89 10.33 10.43
N MET A 73 -1.02 9.13 9.85
CA MET A 73 -0.48 7.89 10.41
C MET A 73 1.04 7.87 10.26
N GLU A 74 1.75 7.35 11.25
CA GLU A 74 3.17 7.08 11.07
C GLU A 74 3.39 5.83 10.22
N ASN A 75 2.66 4.76 10.49
CA ASN A 75 2.80 3.48 9.82
C ASN A 75 1.45 2.98 9.32
N LEU A 76 1.44 2.53 8.06
CA LEU A 76 0.29 1.93 7.40
C LEU A 76 0.64 0.53 6.95
N LEU A 77 -0.08 -0.47 7.45
CA LEU A 77 0.06 -1.87 7.04
C LEU A 77 -1.24 -2.36 6.40
N LEU A 78 -1.19 -2.68 5.12
CA LEU A 78 -2.31 -3.25 4.37
C LEU A 78 -1.98 -4.69 3.97
N ILE A 79 -2.79 -5.62 4.45
CA ILE A 79 -2.58 -7.06 4.27
C ILE A 79 -3.71 -7.65 3.41
N GLU A 80 -3.31 -8.47 2.44
CA GLU A 80 -4.17 -9.15 1.48
C GLU A 80 -5.12 -8.16 0.77
N ARG A 81 -6.43 -8.42 0.72
CA ARG A 81 -7.40 -7.57 -0.01
C ARG A 81 -7.45 -6.14 0.52
N ALA A 82 -7.00 -5.88 1.75
CA ALA A 82 -7.02 -4.52 2.30
C ALA A 82 -6.19 -3.55 1.46
N ILE A 83 -5.23 -4.05 0.67
CA ILE A 83 -4.46 -3.24 -0.27
C ILE A 83 -5.37 -2.51 -1.26
N GLU A 84 -6.50 -3.10 -1.68
CA GLU A 84 -7.48 -2.46 -2.59
C GLU A 84 -8.04 -1.14 -2.05
N THR A 85 -7.94 -0.89 -0.75
CA THR A 85 -8.36 0.38 -0.14
C THR A 85 -7.37 1.52 -0.37
N LEU A 86 -6.11 1.23 -0.73
CA LEU A 86 -5.01 2.21 -0.82
C LEU A 86 -5.37 3.48 -1.62
N PRO A 87 -5.99 3.41 -2.83
CA PRO A 87 -6.37 4.61 -3.58
C PRO A 87 -7.40 5.49 -2.86
N PHE A 88 -8.14 4.92 -1.92
CA PHE A 88 -9.28 5.55 -1.23
C PHE A 88 -8.90 6.10 0.15
N LEU A 89 -7.71 5.76 0.67
CA LEU A 89 -7.23 6.23 1.98
C LEU A 89 -6.92 7.73 2.02
N GLY A 90 -7.10 8.46 0.91
CA GLY A 90 -6.89 9.90 0.86
C GLY A 90 -5.44 10.27 1.17
N LEU A 91 -4.50 9.47 0.66
CA LEU A 91 -3.08 9.77 0.86
C LEU A 91 -2.69 10.98 0.00
N HIS A 92 -2.49 12.14 0.62
CA HIS A 92 -2.26 13.42 -0.03
C HIS A 92 -0.78 13.84 0.01
N LYS A 93 -0.44 14.87 -0.77
CA LYS A 93 0.91 15.43 -0.90
C LYS A 93 1.52 15.84 0.44
N GLU A 94 0.72 16.24 1.42
CA GLU A 94 1.21 16.72 2.72
C GLU A 94 1.40 15.60 3.75
N ASN A 95 1.06 14.36 3.40
CA ASN A 95 1.20 13.23 4.30
C ASN A 95 2.67 12.90 4.52
N LYS A 96 3.06 12.78 5.79
CA LYS A 96 4.42 12.41 6.21
C LYS A 96 4.37 11.06 6.90
N THR A 97 4.27 10.00 6.11
CA THR A 97 4.19 8.63 6.63
C THR A 97 5.61 8.08 6.79
N LYS A 98 5.93 7.52 7.96
CA LYS A 98 7.22 6.84 8.18
C LYS A 98 7.30 5.56 7.37
N MET A 99 6.24 4.75 7.38
CA MET A 99 6.24 3.46 6.69
C MET A 99 4.90 3.12 6.04
N ILE A 100 4.94 2.65 4.80
CA ILE A 100 3.84 1.91 4.18
C ILE A 100 4.33 0.50 3.88
N CYS A 101 3.60 -0.50 4.36
CA CYS A 101 3.86 -1.91 4.10
C CYS A 101 2.62 -2.56 3.47
N LEU A 102 2.79 -3.14 2.28
CA LEU A 102 1.75 -3.83 1.53
C LEU A 102 2.16 -5.28 1.32
N CYS A 103 1.34 -6.24 1.76
CA CYS A 103 1.63 -7.67 1.61
C CYS A 103 0.43 -8.41 1.03
N ALA A 104 0.61 -9.12 -0.09
CA ALA A 104 -0.43 -9.95 -0.70
C ALA A 104 0.12 -11.29 -1.17
N LYS A 105 -0.38 -12.39 -0.59
CA LYS A 105 0.03 -13.75 -0.95
C LYS A 105 -0.62 -14.27 -2.23
N HIS A 106 -1.71 -13.65 -2.66
CA HIS A 106 -2.47 -14.09 -3.84
C HIS A 106 -2.78 -12.94 -4.79
N PHE A 107 -2.87 -13.26 -6.09
CA PHE A 107 -3.13 -12.27 -7.15
C PHE A 107 -4.49 -11.58 -6.98
N GLU A 108 -5.52 -12.31 -6.55
CA GLU A 108 -6.88 -11.78 -6.39
C GLU A 108 -6.93 -10.65 -5.36
N ASN A 109 -5.94 -10.59 -4.45
CA ASN A 109 -5.87 -9.56 -3.41
C ASN A 109 -5.42 -8.19 -3.91
N VAL A 110 -4.87 -8.14 -5.13
CA VAL A 110 -4.36 -6.91 -5.75
C VAL A 110 -5.00 -6.65 -7.12
N ALA A 111 -5.81 -7.58 -7.64
CA ALA A 111 -6.36 -7.53 -8.99
C ALA A 111 -7.08 -6.20 -9.29
N GLY A 112 -7.86 -5.67 -8.34
CA GLY A 112 -8.53 -4.38 -8.50
C GLY A 112 -7.54 -3.24 -8.75
N ILE A 113 -6.47 -3.15 -7.97
CA ILE A 113 -5.45 -2.10 -8.15
C ILE A 113 -4.60 -2.34 -9.39
N LEU A 114 -4.30 -3.58 -9.75
CA LEU A 114 -3.52 -3.84 -10.96
C LEU A 114 -4.27 -3.40 -12.25
N SER A 115 -5.60 -3.34 -12.19
CA SER A 115 -6.45 -2.93 -13.31
C SER A 115 -6.47 -1.42 -13.59
N ILE A 116 -6.02 -0.57 -12.65
CA ILE A 116 -6.05 0.88 -12.81
C ILE A 116 -4.83 1.39 -13.58
N GLU A 117 -4.86 2.66 -13.97
CA GLU A 117 -3.76 3.32 -14.68
C GLU A 117 -2.47 3.38 -13.84
N ASN A 118 -1.32 3.32 -14.51
CA ASN A 118 -0.02 3.51 -13.86
C ASN A 118 0.08 4.92 -13.27
N SER A 119 0.82 5.07 -12.18
CA SER A 119 1.01 6.37 -11.50
C SER A 119 -0.30 7.07 -11.11
N SER A 120 -1.36 6.32 -10.78
CA SER A 120 -2.66 6.87 -10.37
C SER A 120 -2.85 6.88 -8.85
N VAL A 121 -2.08 6.09 -8.10
CA VAL A 121 -2.20 5.97 -6.63
C VAL A 121 -1.16 6.82 -5.95
N SER A 122 -1.59 7.94 -5.37
CA SER A 122 -0.72 8.82 -4.58
C SER A 122 -0.49 8.23 -3.19
N ILE A 123 0.75 8.25 -2.69
CA ILE A 123 1.06 7.82 -1.32
C ILE A 123 1.61 8.93 -0.41
N GLY A 124 1.82 10.14 -0.94
CA GLY A 124 2.38 11.26 -0.19
C GLY A 124 3.91 11.18 -0.05
N ASP A 125 4.46 11.75 1.03
CA ASP A 125 5.87 11.66 1.38
C ASP A 125 6.08 10.47 2.33
N VAL A 126 6.68 9.40 1.81
CA VAL A 126 6.87 8.14 2.52
C VAL A 126 8.36 7.88 2.71
N LYS A 127 8.79 7.74 3.97
CA LYS A 127 10.20 7.44 4.27
C LYS A 127 10.57 6.00 3.88
N LYS A 128 9.70 5.03 4.15
CA LYS A 128 9.95 3.60 3.89
C LYS A 128 8.75 2.95 3.18
N LEU A 129 8.99 2.36 2.02
CA LEU A 129 7.99 1.58 1.29
C LEU A 129 8.40 0.12 1.23
N VAL A 130 7.55 -0.77 1.74
CA VAL A 130 7.76 -2.22 1.74
C VAL A 130 6.64 -2.89 0.96
N LEU A 131 6.99 -3.65 -0.08
CA LEU A 131 6.04 -4.42 -0.88
C LEU A 131 6.44 -5.91 -0.86
N CYS A 132 5.52 -6.77 -0.47
CA CYS A 132 5.72 -8.22 -0.42
C CYS A 132 4.78 -8.97 -1.38
N ASP A 133 5.35 -9.95 -2.07
CA ASP A 133 4.71 -10.89 -2.98
C ASP A 133 3.88 -10.15 -4.06
N TYR A 134 2.61 -10.48 -4.27
CA TYR A 134 1.82 -9.88 -5.34
C TYR A 134 1.69 -8.36 -5.22
N ALA A 135 1.88 -7.78 -4.03
CA ALA A 135 1.89 -6.33 -3.82
C ALA A 135 3.04 -5.62 -4.55
N VAL A 136 4.15 -6.32 -4.86
CA VAL A 136 5.25 -5.76 -5.67
C VAL A 136 4.73 -5.32 -7.05
N GLY A 137 3.71 -6.02 -7.58
CA GLY A 137 3.08 -5.70 -8.88
C GLY A 137 2.37 -4.36 -8.91
N ILE A 138 2.04 -3.80 -7.74
CA ILE A 138 1.38 -2.50 -7.59
C ILE A 138 2.38 -1.36 -7.76
N LEU A 139 3.70 -1.60 -7.69
CA LEU A 139 4.71 -0.55 -7.76
C LEU A 139 4.53 0.41 -8.96
N PRO A 140 4.24 -0.04 -10.20
CA PRO A 140 3.96 0.87 -11.33
C PRO A 140 2.68 1.71 -11.17
N LYS A 141 1.76 1.31 -10.28
CA LYS A 141 0.51 2.03 -9.99
C LYS A 141 0.72 3.16 -8.98
N ILE A 142 1.79 3.08 -8.19
CA ILE A 142 2.14 4.09 -7.19
C ILE A 142 2.75 5.31 -7.89
N ARG A 143 2.22 6.48 -7.55
CA ARG A 143 2.72 7.79 -7.97
C ARG A 143 3.60 8.38 -6.89
N PHE A 144 4.89 8.44 -7.18
CA PHE A 144 5.87 9.20 -6.40
C PHE A 144 5.92 10.66 -6.85
N ARG A 145 6.32 11.55 -5.95
CA ARG A 145 6.59 12.95 -6.30
C ARG A 145 7.87 13.05 -7.12
N GLU A 146 8.01 14.13 -7.86
CA GLU A 146 9.22 14.43 -8.60
C GLU A 146 10.42 14.56 -7.66
N GLU A 147 10.29 15.36 -6.60
CA GLU A 147 11.29 15.51 -5.54
C GLU A 147 11.19 14.42 -4.46
N ASN A 148 10.77 13.20 -4.81
CA ASN A 148 10.66 12.13 -3.82
C ASN A 148 12.04 11.73 -3.30
N GLU A 149 12.23 11.83 -1.99
CA GLU A 149 13.42 11.34 -1.29
C GLU A 149 12.97 10.35 -0.21
N MET A 150 13.28 9.07 -0.40
CA MET A 150 12.93 8.03 0.56
C MET A 150 14.17 7.41 1.19
N GLU A 151 14.04 7.05 2.46
CA GLU A 151 15.08 6.34 3.21
C GLU A 151 15.21 4.91 2.71
N SER A 152 14.12 4.22 2.40
CA SER A 152 14.17 2.82 1.97
C SER A 152 13.03 2.38 1.05
N LEU A 153 13.40 1.63 0.00
CA LEU A 153 12.52 0.82 -0.82
C LEU A 153 12.86 -0.66 -0.64
N ALA A 154 11.93 -1.45 -0.12
CA ALA A 154 12.09 -2.89 0.03
C ALA A 154 11.03 -3.64 -0.77
N LEU A 155 11.47 -4.47 -1.73
CA LEU A 155 10.63 -5.31 -2.57
C LEU A 155 11.01 -6.77 -2.34
N SER A 156 10.02 -7.61 -2.03
CA SER A 156 10.23 -9.02 -1.76
C SER A 156 9.25 -9.86 -2.56
N LEU A 157 9.74 -10.76 -3.42
CA LEU A 157 8.93 -11.76 -4.12
C LEU A 157 9.45 -13.14 -3.72
N ILE A 158 8.90 -13.72 -2.66
CA ILE A 158 9.37 -15.00 -2.10
C ILE A 158 8.42 -16.13 -2.51
N PHE A 159 7.11 -15.92 -2.40
CA PHE A 159 6.12 -16.98 -2.63
C PHE A 159 5.51 -16.95 -4.03
N CYS A 160 5.98 -16.03 -4.88
CA CYS A 160 5.43 -15.79 -6.20
C CYS A 160 6.54 -15.89 -7.25
N ASP A 161 6.49 -16.96 -8.06
CA ASP A 161 7.53 -17.28 -9.04
C ASP A 161 7.74 -16.17 -10.09
N ARG A 162 6.72 -15.34 -10.35
CA ARG A 162 6.80 -14.24 -11.32
C ARG A 162 5.70 -13.21 -11.09
N ASN A 163 6.08 -11.93 -11.15
CA ASN A 163 5.12 -10.83 -11.26
C ASN A 163 4.97 -10.42 -12.74
N ALA A 164 3.85 -10.83 -13.34
CA ALA A 164 3.58 -10.55 -14.75
C ALA A 164 3.48 -9.05 -15.06
N GLU A 165 2.98 -8.24 -14.11
CA GLU A 165 2.76 -6.81 -14.34
C GLU A 165 4.07 -6.02 -14.42
N ILE A 166 5.01 -6.28 -13.49
CA ILE A 166 6.32 -5.63 -13.56
C ILE A 166 7.13 -6.13 -14.76
N SER A 167 6.99 -7.40 -15.14
CA SER A 167 7.69 -7.95 -16.30
C SER A 167 7.30 -7.24 -17.60
N LYS A 168 6.02 -6.86 -17.76
CA LYS A 168 5.50 -6.10 -18.91
C LYS A 168 5.94 -4.63 -18.92
N THR A 169 6.42 -4.13 -17.79
CA THR A 169 6.82 -2.73 -17.65
C THR A 169 8.12 -2.47 -18.42
N LYS A 170 8.25 -1.30 -19.05
CA LYS A 170 9.48 -0.93 -19.78
C LYS A 170 10.63 -0.71 -18.81
N ASN A 171 11.86 -0.92 -19.27
CA ASN A 171 13.02 -0.57 -18.46
C ASN A 171 13.04 0.95 -18.18
N ASN A 172 13.55 1.35 -17.02
CA ASN A 172 13.62 2.75 -16.58
C ASN A 172 12.29 3.51 -16.65
N SER A 173 11.15 2.86 -16.39
CA SER A 173 9.83 3.51 -16.50
C SER A 173 9.11 3.72 -15.17
N ILE A 174 9.56 3.07 -14.09
CA ILE A 174 9.00 3.24 -12.75
C ILE A 174 9.82 4.30 -12.00
N TRP A 175 9.32 5.53 -11.95
CA TRP A 175 9.97 6.60 -11.18
C TRP A 175 9.87 6.33 -9.68
N VAL A 176 10.99 6.38 -8.96
CA VAL A 176 11.01 6.24 -7.47
C VAL A 176 11.72 7.40 -6.75
N GLY A 177 12.26 8.37 -7.49
CA GLY A 177 13.03 9.48 -6.90
C GLY A 177 14.39 9.04 -6.37
N LYS A 178 14.84 9.68 -5.29
CA LYS A 178 16.05 9.31 -4.55
C LYS A 178 15.71 8.24 -3.49
N VAL A 179 16.57 7.24 -3.36
CA VAL A 179 16.42 6.08 -2.47
C VAL A 179 17.74 5.84 -1.74
N GLY A 180 17.71 5.98 -0.41
CA GLY A 180 18.87 5.74 0.46
C GLY A 180 19.26 4.26 0.53
N SER A 181 18.30 3.37 0.77
CA SER A 181 18.49 1.92 0.78
C SER A 181 17.51 1.21 -0.15
N LEU A 182 18.03 0.44 -1.11
CA LEU A 182 17.24 -0.42 -2.00
C LEU A 182 17.47 -1.89 -1.65
N ARG A 183 16.39 -2.58 -1.27
CA ARG A 183 16.42 -4.02 -0.94
C ARG A 183 15.50 -4.79 -1.87
N LEU A 184 16.08 -5.70 -2.64
CA LEU A 184 15.35 -6.59 -3.56
C LEU A 184 15.60 -8.04 -3.15
N VAL A 185 14.53 -8.75 -2.78
CA VAL A 185 14.59 -10.13 -2.28
C VAL A 185 13.82 -11.08 -3.20
N GLY A 186 14.40 -12.25 -3.48
CA GLY A 186 13.84 -13.28 -4.34
C GLY A 186 13.69 -12.81 -5.79
N HIS A 187 12.54 -13.09 -6.39
CA HIS A 187 12.26 -12.68 -7.77
C HIS A 187 12.13 -11.15 -7.93
N ALA A 188 12.10 -10.38 -6.84
CA ALA A 188 12.01 -8.92 -6.90
C ALA A 188 13.26 -8.28 -7.53
N ILE A 189 14.38 -9.02 -7.61
CA ILE A 189 15.58 -8.56 -8.32
C ILE A 189 15.27 -8.22 -9.78
N GLN A 190 14.32 -8.90 -10.42
CA GLN A 190 13.89 -8.62 -11.80
C GLN A 190 13.24 -7.24 -11.97
N THR A 191 12.86 -6.58 -10.87
CA THR A 191 12.33 -5.21 -10.89
C THR A 191 13.42 -4.16 -11.07
N LEU A 192 14.68 -4.47 -10.73
CA LEU A 192 15.80 -3.52 -10.78
C LEU A 192 15.90 -2.75 -12.11
N PRO A 193 15.93 -3.39 -13.30
CA PRO A 193 16.02 -2.67 -14.57
C PRO A 193 14.76 -1.84 -14.91
N LYS A 194 13.66 -2.02 -14.17
CA LYS A 194 12.40 -1.28 -14.37
C LYS A 194 12.38 0.04 -13.60
N LEU A 195 13.16 0.12 -12.52
CA LEU A 195 13.26 1.30 -11.67
C LEU A 195 14.01 2.43 -12.39
N ARG A 196 13.46 3.64 -12.28
CA ARG A 196 14.10 4.89 -12.66
C ARG A 196 14.36 5.67 -11.38
N ILE A 197 15.60 5.57 -10.92
CA ILE A 197 16.12 6.29 -9.76
C ILE A 197 16.63 7.65 -10.24
N HIS A 198 16.49 8.69 -9.43
CA HIS A 198 16.96 10.04 -9.73
C HIS A 198 18.47 10.04 -10.03
N GLU A 199 18.93 10.84 -10.99
CA GLU A 199 20.34 10.85 -11.43
C GLU A 199 21.33 11.29 -10.34
N GLU A 200 20.93 12.25 -9.51
CA GLU A 200 21.68 12.70 -8.32
C GLU A 200 21.57 11.76 -7.11
N ASN A 201 21.04 10.55 -7.27
CA ASN A 201 20.87 9.64 -6.13
C ASN A 201 22.21 9.14 -5.60
N VAL A 202 22.47 9.36 -4.31
CA VAL A 202 23.58 8.75 -3.58
C VAL A 202 23.00 7.67 -2.68
N MET A 203 23.05 6.42 -3.13
CA MET A 203 22.52 5.28 -2.39
C MET A 203 23.52 4.82 -1.33
N GLU A 204 23.06 4.65 -0.09
CA GLU A 204 23.85 4.15 1.04
C GLU A 204 23.95 2.62 1.02
N GLU A 205 22.86 1.93 0.66
CA GLU A 205 22.78 0.47 0.71
C GLU A 205 22.03 -0.10 -0.52
N LEU A 206 22.63 -1.08 -1.19
CA LEU A 206 21.96 -1.92 -2.19
C LEU A 206 22.04 -3.38 -1.74
N VAL A 207 20.90 -3.98 -1.43
CA VAL A 207 20.81 -5.40 -1.07
C VAL A 207 20.06 -6.16 -2.14
N LEU A 208 20.73 -7.15 -2.73
CA LEU A 208 20.14 -8.12 -3.65
C LEU A 208 20.27 -9.50 -3.02
N SER A 209 19.16 -10.10 -2.62
CA SER A 209 19.14 -11.41 -1.97
C SER A 209 18.28 -12.36 -2.76
N VAL A 210 18.87 -13.42 -3.29
CA VAL A 210 18.09 -14.53 -3.87
C VAL A 210 17.65 -15.46 -2.74
N SER A 211 16.35 -15.78 -2.66
CA SER A 211 15.88 -16.89 -1.84
C SER A 211 16.04 -18.17 -2.66
N TYR A 212 16.87 -19.10 -2.19
CA TYR A 212 17.05 -20.41 -2.82
C TYR A 212 15.89 -21.33 -2.46
N GLU A 213 14.71 -21.11 -3.05
CA GLU A 213 13.67 -22.13 -3.10
C GLU A 213 13.22 -22.25 -4.56
N HIS A 214 13.40 -23.44 -5.14
CA HIS A 214 13.18 -23.85 -6.54
C HIS A 214 14.40 -23.77 -7.48
N ILE A 215 15.44 -24.56 -7.15
CA ILE A 215 16.09 -25.37 -8.18
C ILE A 215 15.28 -26.66 -8.27
N THR A 216 14.43 -26.79 -9.29
CA THR A 216 13.90 -28.07 -9.79
C THR A 216 13.86 -28.01 -11.30
#